data_AF-A0A412TA39-F1
#
_entry.id   AF-A0A412TA39-F1
#
_cell.length_a   1.000
_cell.length_b   1.000
_cell.length_c   1.000
_cell.angle_alpha   90.00
_cell.angle_beta   90.00
_cell.angle_gamma   90.00
#
_symmetry.space_group_name_H-M   'P 1'
#
loop_
_entity.id
_entity.type
_entity.pdbx_description
1 polymer ?
#
loop_
_entity_poly.entity_id
_entity_poly.type
_entity_poly.pdbx_seq_one_letter_code
_entity_poly.pdbx_strand_id
1 'polypeptide(L)'
;MAIGQRIKYFRNRIGMTQKQLGEQLGFQGKTSDVRMAQYESEARVPKIDLVKQMSQIFDINTHALTVPDIDTHIGLMHTLFALEDMYGLKVQNVDGQPHLCLDSSISAPGSSVDEMLRSWMEQADKLKNGEISKEEYDEWRYKYPELDTYQKRAKVPSQELSDYLVKELTKKEN
;
A
#
# COMPACT_ATOMS: atom_id res chain seq x y z
N MET A 1 0.78 -10.86 7.21
CA MET A 1 1.13 -10.53 8.60
C MET A 1 -0.12 -10.03 9.29
N ALA A 2 -0.55 -10.69 10.35
CA ALA A 2 -1.60 -10.22 11.25
C ALA A 2 -1.25 -8.85 11.89
N ILE A 3 -2.26 -8.21 12.44
CA ILE A 3 -2.20 -6.81 12.90
C ILE A 3 -1.15 -6.58 13.99
N GLY A 4 -1.03 -7.49 14.96
CA GLY A 4 -0.03 -7.41 16.02
C GLY A 4 1.40 -7.45 15.51
N GLN A 5 1.70 -8.34 14.57
CA GLN A 5 3.03 -8.38 13.93
C GLN A 5 3.33 -7.09 13.16
N ARG A 6 2.32 -6.48 12.53
CA ARG A 6 2.48 -5.18 11.84
C ARG A 6 2.72 -4.04 12.82
N ILE A 7 1.99 -4.00 13.94
CA ILE A 7 2.22 -3.03 15.03
C ILE A 7 3.65 -3.12 15.53
N LYS A 8 4.13 -4.35 15.82
CA LYS A 8 5.51 -4.59 16.25
C LYS A 8 6.52 -4.10 15.21
N TYR A 9 6.27 -4.40 13.93
CA TYR A 9 7.13 -3.99 12.82
C TYR A 9 7.28 -2.46 12.76
N PHE A 10 6.16 -1.72 12.71
CA PHE A 10 6.19 -0.26 12.61
C PHE A 10 6.73 0.41 13.87
N ARG A 11 6.39 -0.11 15.06
CA ARG A 11 6.96 0.36 16.32
C ARG A 11 8.50 0.25 16.30
N ASN A 12 9.03 -0.89 15.88
CA ASN A 12 10.48 -1.11 15.78
C ASN A 12 11.12 -0.19 14.74
N ARG A 13 10.45 0.05 13.60
CA ARG A 13 10.94 0.95 12.53
C ARG A 13 11.21 2.36 13.05
N ILE A 14 10.38 2.86 13.96
CA ILE A 14 10.54 4.19 14.57
C ILE A 14 11.33 4.17 15.90
N GLY A 15 11.93 3.04 16.26
CA GLY A 15 12.79 2.91 17.44
C GLY A 15 12.07 2.98 18.79
N MET A 16 10.75 2.79 18.84
CA MET A 16 9.99 2.85 20.08
C MET A 16 9.97 1.52 20.83
N THR A 17 10.03 1.56 22.16
CA THR A 17 9.73 0.41 23.03
C THR A 17 8.22 0.22 23.19
N GLN A 18 7.78 -0.97 23.59
CA GLN A 18 6.36 -1.24 23.91
C GLN A 18 5.83 -0.29 24.98
N LYS A 19 6.65 0.02 25.99
CA LYS A 19 6.28 0.96 27.05
C LYS A 19 6.04 2.37 26.50
N GLN A 20 6.95 2.90 25.70
CA GLN A 20 6.83 4.24 25.10
C GLN A 20 5.58 4.35 24.22
N LEU A 21 5.32 3.35 23.38
CA LEU A 21 4.11 3.34 22.55
C LEU A 21 2.85 3.27 23.42
N GLY A 22 2.84 2.43 24.45
CA GLY A 22 1.71 2.35 25.38
C GLY A 22 1.43 3.66 26.12
N GLU A 23 2.48 4.37 26.55
CA GLU A 23 2.38 5.68 27.20
C GLU A 23 1.83 6.75 26.24
N GLN A 24 2.26 6.78 24.98
CA GLN A 24 1.70 7.69 23.96
C GLN A 24 0.22 7.42 23.66
N LEU A 25 -0.20 6.16 23.77
CA LEU A 25 -1.60 5.75 23.65
C LEU A 25 -2.42 5.98 24.93
N GLY A 26 -1.85 6.66 25.93
CA GLY A 26 -2.52 7.04 27.17
C GLY A 26 -2.63 5.93 28.21
N PHE A 27 -1.91 4.81 28.05
CA PHE A 27 -1.81 3.79 29.09
C PHE A 27 -0.85 4.24 30.19
N GLN A 28 -1.13 3.85 31.43
CA GLN A 28 -0.40 4.33 32.61
C GLN A 28 0.44 3.22 33.26
N GLY A 29 1.68 3.57 33.61
CA GLY A 29 2.57 2.74 34.42
C GLY A 29 2.84 1.36 33.81
N LYS A 30 2.71 0.31 34.63
CA LYS A 30 2.96 -1.09 34.24
C LYS A 30 1.93 -1.65 33.25
N THR A 31 0.89 -0.91 32.89
CA THR A 31 -0.11 -1.37 31.91
C THR A 31 0.26 -1.00 30.47
N SER A 32 1.22 -0.08 30.30
CA SER A 32 1.60 0.46 29.00
C SER A 32 2.30 -0.56 28.11
N ASP A 33 3.30 -1.24 28.65
CA ASP A 33 4.00 -2.33 27.98
C ASP A 33 3.15 -3.60 27.87
N VAL A 34 2.41 -3.97 28.93
CA VAL A 34 1.56 -5.17 28.92
C VAL A 34 0.52 -5.13 27.81
N ARG A 35 -0.19 -4.01 27.62
CA ARG A 35 -1.19 -3.89 26.54
C ARG A 35 -0.55 -3.98 25.17
N MET A 36 0.61 -3.35 24.98
CA MET A 36 1.33 -3.43 23.71
C MET A 36 1.82 -4.83 23.42
N ALA A 37 2.34 -5.55 24.43
CA ALA A 37 2.72 -6.95 24.28
C ALA A 37 1.52 -7.83 23.90
N GLN A 38 0.36 -7.62 24.51
CA GLN A 38 -0.87 -8.34 24.16
C GLN A 38 -1.30 -8.09 22.71
N TYR A 39 -1.23 -6.84 22.22
CA TYR A 39 -1.53 -6.55 20.83
C TYR A 39 -0.50 -7.18 19.88
N GLU A 40 0.80 -7.04 20.15
CA GLU A 40 1.87 -7.52 19.28
C GLU A 40 2.02 -9.06 19.24
N SER A 41 1.42 -9.76 20.19
CA SER A 41 1.36 -11.22 20.27
C SER A 41 0.05 -11.82 19.75
N GLU A 42 -0.83 -10.98 19.19
CA GLU A 42 -2.19 -11.36 18.75
C GLU A 42 -3.11 -11.87 19.90
N ALA A 43 -2.65 -11.83 21.15
CA ALA A 43 -3.46 -12.19 22.32
C ALA A 43 -4.69 -11.27 22.49
N ARG A 44 -4.65 -10.09 21.86
CA ARG A 44 -5.76 -9.15 21.79
C ARG A 44 -5.74 -8.39 20.47
N VAL A 45 -6.92 -8.13 19.90
CA VAL A 45 -7.07 -7.24 18.74
C VAL A 45 -7.38 -5.82 19.23
N PRO A 46 -6.62 -4.78 18.80
CA PRO A 46 -6.89 -3.40 19.15
C PRO A 46 -8.18 -2.90 18.48
N LYS A 47 -8.92 -2.02 19.17
CA LYS A 47 -10.08 -1.34 18.59
C LYS A 47 -9.65 -0.32 17.54
N ILE A 48 -10.54 -0.03 16.59
CA ILE A 48 -10.24 0.85 15.45
C ILE A 48 -9.70 2.23 15.84
N ASP A 49 -10.20 2.84 16.92
CA ASP A 49 -9.71 4.15 17.38
C ASP A 49 -8.25 4.09 17.81
N LEU A 50 -7.85 2.99 18.45
CA LEU A 50 -6.46 2.76 18.84
C LEU A 50 -5.57 2.49 17.63
N VAL A 51 -6.08 1.76 16.63
CA VAL A 51 -5.37 1.53 15.37
C VAL A 51 -5.13 2.85 14.62
N LYS A 52 -6.09 3.77 14.63
CA LYS A 52 -5.94 5.11 14.05
C LYS A 52 -4.89 5.95 14.79
N GLN A 53 -4.88 5.91 16.12
CA GLN A 53 -3.84 6.58 16.90
C GLN A 53 -2.45 6.00 16.62
N MET A 54 -2.33 4.66 16.58
CA MET A 54 -1.08 4.00 16.21
C MET A 54 -0.63 4.39 14.80
N SER A 55 -1.52 4.45 13.82
CA SER A 55 -1.16 4.84 12.45
C SER A 55 -0.65 6.29 12.38
N GLN A 56 -1.23 7.19 13.18
CA GLN A 56 -0.72 8.56 13.33
C GLN A 56 0.67 8.60 13.96
N ILE A 57 0.90 7.84 15.03
CA ILE A 57 2.22 7.75 15.70
C ILE A 57 3.28 7.19 14.76
N PHE A 58 2.91 6.19 13.94
CA PHE A 58 3.81 5.55 13.00
C PHE A 58 4.02 6.34 11.70
N ASP A 59 3.24 7.41 11.50
CA ASP A 59 3.20 8.20 10.26
C ASP A 59 2.93 7.32 9.03
N ILE A 60 1.87 6.51 9.12
CA ILE A 60 1.42 5.60 8.06
C ILE A 60 -0.10 5.69 7.89
N ASN A 61 -0.59 5.24 6.73
CA ASN A 61 -2.02 5.06 6.52
C ASN A 61 -2.56 3.92 7.41
N THR A 62 -3.77 4.05 7.95
CA THR A 62 -4.38 3.02 8.81
C THR A 62 -4.48 1.66 8.12
N HIS A 63 -4.68 1.62 6.80
CA HIS A 63 -4.73 0.37 6.03
C HIS A 63 -3.39 -0.37 6.01
N ALA A 64 -2.28 0.32 6.25
CA ALA A 64 -0.99 -0.32 6.43
C ALA A 64 -0.90 -1.13 7.74
N LEU A 65 -1.85 -1.01 8.68
CA LEU A 65 -1.96 -1.87 9.87
C LEU A 65 -3.05 -2.95 9.72
N THR A 66 -4.14 -2.65 9.01
CA THR A 66 -5.33 -3.51 8.91
C THR A 66 -5.33 -4.37 7.65
N VAL A 67 -4.19 -4.94 7.28
CA VAL A 67 -4.10 -5.85 6.12
C VAL A 67 -4.90 -7.13 6.43
N PRO A 68 -5.64 -7.69 5.45
CA PRO A 68 -6.31 -8.98 5.63
C PRO A 68 -5.35 -10.04 6.17
N ASP A 69 -5.89 -10.94 7.00
CA ASP A 69 -5.08 -12.06 7.50
C ASP A 69 -4.79 -13.04 6.36
N ILE A 70 -3.53 -13.00 5.91
CA ILE A 70 -2.96 -13.82 4.84
C ILE A 70 -1.78 -14.65 5.35
N ASP A 71 -1.73 -14.94 6.66
CA ASP A 71 -0.58 -15.60 7.30
C ASP A 71 -0.50 -17.10 7.04
N THR A 72 -1.48 -17.68 6.35
CA THR A 72 -1.45 -19.06 5.87
C THR A 72 -1.49 -19.11 4.36
N HIS A 73 -0.87 -20.13 3.76
CA HIS A 73 -0.97 -20.35 2.31
C HIS A 73 -2.43 -20.49 1.86
N ILE A 74 -3.31 -21.07 2.68
CA ILE A 74 -4.74 -21.18 2.39
C ILE A 74 -5.40 -19.80 2.39
N GLY A 75 -5.15 -18.96 3.40
CA GLY A 75 -5.66 -17.59 3.45
C GLY A 75 -5.17 -16.72 2.30
N LEU A 76 -3.90 -16.87 1.91
CA LEU A 76 -3.35 -16.24 0.71
C LEU A 76 -4.13 -16.65 -0.53
N MET A 77 -4.35 -17.95 -0.76
CA MET A 77 -5.06 -18.43 -1.94
C MET A 77 -6.51 -17.95 -1.98
N HIS A 78 -7.25 -18.02 -0.87
CA HIS A 78 -8.62 -17.49 -0.80
C HIS A 78 -8.67 -15.98 -1.04
N THR A 79 -7.65 -15.23 -0.61
CA THR A 79 -7.54 -13.79 -0.94
C THR A 79 -7.35 -13.58 -2.43
N LEU A 80 -6.47 -14.35 -3.08
CA LEU A 80 -6.27 -14.27 -4.53
C LEU A 80 -7.54 -14.63 -5.31
N PHE A 81 -8.29 -15.66 -4.89
CA PHE A 81 -9.56 -16.03 -5.52
C PHE A 81 -10.61 -14.91 -5.40
N ALA A 82 -10.72 -14.26 -4.23
CA ALA A 82 -11.62 -13.12 -4.08
C ALA A 82 -11.21 -11.94 -4.99
N LEU A 83 -9.90 -11.70 -5.18
CA LEU A 83 -9.41 -10.68 -6.11
C LEU A 83 -9.68 -11.04 -7.58
N GLU A 84 -9.67 -12.32 -7.93
CA GLU A 84 -10.09 -12.82 -9.25
C GLU A 84 -11.57 -12.48 -9.50
N ASP A 85 -12.44 -12.86 -8.56
CA ASP A 85 -13.89 -12.65 -8.69
C ASP A 85 -14.27 -11.17 -8.72
N MET A 86 -13.62 -10.34 -7.89
CA MET A 86 -13.99 -8.93 -7.70
C MET A 86 -13.34 -7.97 -8.71
N TYR A 87 -12.08 -8.23 -9.08
CA TYR A 87 -11.25 -7.30 -9.83
C TYR A 87 -10.62 -7.93 -11.07
N GLY A 88 -10.88 -9.20 -11.36
CA GLY A 88 -10.35 -9.88 -12.53
C GLY A 88 -8.85 -10.18 -12.44
N LEU A 89 -8.29 -10.30 -11.23
CA LEU A 89 -6.91 -10.76 -11.06
C LEU A 89 -6.79 -12.22 -11.51
N LYS A 90 -5.93 -12.51 -12.50
CA LYS A 90 -5.73 -13.87 -13.02
C LYS A 90 -4.29 -14.31 -12.98
N VAL A 91 -4.08 -15.61 -12.79
CA VAL A 91 -2.79 -16.26 -12.99
C VAL A 91 -2.66 -16.69 -14.45
N GLN A 92 -1.59 -16.25 -15.11
CA GLN A 92 -1.18 -16.70 -16.44
C GLN A 92 0.12 -17.48 -16.37
N ASN A 93 0.27 -18.46 -17.27
CA ASN A 93 1.52 -19.17 -17.45
C ASN A 93 2.37 -18.44 -18.48
N VAL A 94 3.52 -17.91 -18.05
CA VAL A 94 4.54 -17.32 -18.92
C VAL A 94 5.82 -18.10 -18.70
N ASP A 95 6.30 -18.77 -19.73
CA ASP A 95 7.53 -19.60 -19.70
C ASP A 95 7.57 -20.64 -18.57
N GLY A 96 6.43 -21.25 -18.26
CA GLY A 96 6.30 -22.26 -17.19
C GLY A 96 6.18 -21.67 -15.79
N GLN A 97 6.12 -20.34 -15.65
CA GLN A 97 6.04 -19.64 -14.37
C GLN A 97 4.71 -18.88 -14.21
N PRO A 98 4.10 -18.92 -13.02
CA PRO A 98 2.86 -18.19 -12.75
C PRO A 98 3.12 -16.69 -12.66
N HIS A 99 2.40 -15.91 -13.47
CA HIS A 99 2.38 -14.46 -13.45
C HIS A 99 0.97 -13.97 -13.12
N LEU A 100 0.86 -12.96 -12.27
CA LEU A 100 -0.42 -12.32 -11.97
C LEU A 100 -0.64 -11.15 -12.92
N CYS A 101 -1.85 -11.04 -13.47
CA CYS A 101 -2.26 -9.96 -14.37
C CYS A 101 -3.72 -9.59 -14.15
N LEU A 102 -4.15 -8.42 -14.63
CA LEU A 102 -5.57 -8.08 -14.70
C LEU A 102 -6.17 -8.55 -16.03
N ASP A 103 -7.32 -9.18 -15.95
CA ASP A 103 -8.15 -9.45 -17.11
C ASP A 103 -8.84 -8.15 -17.56
N SER A 104 -8.47 -7.66 -18.75
CA SER A 104 -9.01 -6.43 -19.33
C SER A 104 -10.50 -6.49 -19.66
N SER A 105 -11.10 -7.69 -19.70
CA SER A 105 -12.54 -7.88 -19.88
C SER A 105 -13.34 -7.63 -18.59
N ILE A 106 -12.71 -7.74 -17.43
CA ILE A 106 -13.32 -7.51 -16.11
C ILE A 106 -12.91 -6.13 -15.58
N SER A 107 -11.61 -5.84 -15.62
CA SER A 107 -11.02 -4.56 -15.24
C SER A 107 -10.47 -3.87 -16.48
N ALA A 108 -11.30 -3.02 -17.09
CA ALA A 108 -10.93 -2.33 -18.32
C ALA A 108 -9.66 -1.47 -18.14
N PRO A 109 -8.85 -1.27 -19.19
CA PRO A 109 -7.75 -0.31 -19.16
C PRO A 109 -8.24 1.09 -18.74
N GLY A 110 -7.52 1.73 -17.81
CA GLY A 110 -7.94 3.00 -17.20
C GLY A 110 -9.01 2.86 -16.12
N SER A 111 -9.40 1.64 -15.73
CA SER A 111 -10.18 1.45 -14.50
C SER A 111 -9.37 1.85 -13.27
N SER A 112 -10.05 2.14 -12.16
CA SER A 112 -9.37 2.52 -10.90
C SER A 112 -8.33 1.49 -10.48
N VAL A 113 -8.63 0.19 -10.60
CA VAL A 113 -7.70 -0.89 -10.23
C VAL A 113 -6.50 -0.94 -11.18
N ASP A 114 -6.71 -0.78 -12.50
CA ASP A 114 -5.62 -0.70 -13.48
C ASP A 114 -4.69 0.49 -13.17
N GLU A 115 -5.24 1.68 -12.89
CA GLU A 115 -4.44 2.85 -12.49
C GLU A 115 -3.64 2.61 -11.21
N MET A 116 -4.25 1.97 -10.20
CA MET A 116 -3.57 1.65 -8.93
C MET A 116 -2.40 0.70 -9.15
N LEU A 117 -2.57 -0.36 -9.97
CA LEU A 117 -1.49 -1.29 -10.29
C LEU A 117 -0.41 -0.66 -11.16
N ARG A 118 -0.76 0.24 -12.10
CA ARG A 118 0.22 1.00 -12.89
C ARG A 118 1.06 1.93 -12.02
N SER A 119 0.45 2.59 -11.04
CA SER A 119 1.19 3.39 -10.06
C SER A 119 2.20 2.55 -9.30
N TRP A 120 1.76 1.37 -8.84
CA TRP A 120 2.65 0.45 -8.14
C TRP A 120 3.78 -0.05 -9.04
N MET A 121 3.49 -0.39 -10.30
CA MET A 121 4.48 -0.80 -11.29
C MET A 121 5.54 0.28 -11.52
N GLU A 122 5.14 1.55 -11.68
CA GLU A 122 6.07 2.68 -11.83
C GLU A 122 7.01 2.82 -10.63
N GLN A 123 6.49 2.69 -9.39
CA GLN A 123 7.31 2.76 -8.19
C GLN A 123 8.27 1.57 -8.05
N ALA A 124 7.84 0.37 -8.44
CA ALA A 124 8.69 -0.81 -8.45
C ALA A 124 9.82 -0.70 -9.48
N ASP A 125 9.54 -0.15 -10.66
CA ASP A 125 10.54 0.10 -11.71
C ASP A 125 11.56 1.16 -11.26
N LYS A 126 11.12 2.25 -10.63
CA LYS A 126 12.02 3.26 -10.03
C LYS A 126 12.97 2.64 -9.02
N LEU A 127 12.46 1.78 -8.13
CA LEU A 127 13.30 1.07 -7.16
C LEU A 127 14.31 0.16 -7.87
N LYS A 128 13.86 -0.60 -8.87
CA LYS A 128 14.73 -1.51 -9.65
C LYS A 128 15.83 -0.77 -10.40
N ASN A 129 15.53 0.42 -10.91
CA ASN A 129 16.47 1.27 -11.64
C ASN A 129 17.36 2.12 -10.71
N GLY A 130 17.14 2.08 -9.40
CA GLY A 130 17.88 2.88 -8.42
C GLY A 130 17.52 4.36 -8.42
N GLU A 131 16.37 4.74 -8.99
CA GLU A 131 15.86 6.11 -8.97
C GLU A 131 15.31 6.51 -7.59
N ILE A 132 14.87 5.52 -6.81
CA ILE A 132 14.47 5.67 -5.41
C ILE A 132 15.11 4.56 -4.57
N SER A 133 15.35 4.88 -3.30
CA SER A 133 15.80 3.94 -2.28
C SER A 133 14.67 2.97 -1.87
N LYS A 134 15.06 1.90 -1.18
CA LYS A 134 14.10 0.95 -0.59
C LYS A 134 13.23 1.64 0.46
N GLU A 135 13.80 2.58 1.19
CA GLU A 135 13.16 3.38 2.22
C GLU A 135 12.08 4.29 1.64
N GLU A 136 12.37 4.99 0.52
CA GLU A 136 11.40 5.84 -0.19
C GLU A 136 10.25 5.01 -0.79
N TYR A 137 10.57 3.86 -1.41
CA TYR A 137 9.55 2.94 -1.91
C TYR A 137 8.65 2.42 -0.78
N ASP A 138 9.22 2.07 0.37
CA ASP A 138 8.49 1.61 1.52
C ASP A 138 7.62 2.72 2.14
N GLU A 139 8.13 3.96 2.22
CA GLU A 139 7.35 5.10 2.66
C GLU A 139 6.14 5.34 1.75
N TRP A 140 6.30 5.28 0.44
CA TRP A 140 5.19 5.37 -0.51
C TRP A 140 4.14 4.29 -0.25
N ARG A 141 4.56 3.02 -0.06
CA ARG A 141 3.65 1.91 0.25
C ARG A 141 2.90 2.10 1.57
N TYR A 142 3.57 2.65 2.59
CA TYR A 142 2.98 2.81 3.93
C TYR A 142 2.03 4.01 4.03
N LYS A 143 2.22 5.03 3.19
CA LYS A 143 1.34 6.21 3.12
C LYS A 143 0.34 6.16 1.97
N TYR A 144 0.34 5.11 1.15
CA TYR A 144 -0.61 4.95 0.05
C TYR A 144 -2.07 5.09 0.53
N PRO A 145 -2.93 5.87 -0.16
CA PRO A 145 -2.71 6.53 -1.46
C PRO A 145 -2.19 7.97 -1.39
N GLU A 146 -1.82 8.51 -0.22
CA GLU A 146 -1.55 9.94 -0.02
C GLU A 146 -0.39 10.47 -0.88
N LEU A 147 0.68 9.67 -0.99
CA LEU A 147 1.86 9.95 -1.82
C LEU A 147 1.70 9.50 -3.28
N ASP A 148 0.55 8.92 -3.65
CA ASP A 148 0.31 8.51 -5.04
C ASP A 148 0.08 9.74 -5.93
N THR A 149 0.94 9.88 -6.94
CA THR A 149 0.87 10.96 -7.94
C THR A 149 0.36 10.46 -9.29
N TYR A 150 0.24 9.15 -9.48
CA TYR A 150 -0.20 8.56 -10.73
C TYR A 150 -1.66 8.93 -11.06
N GLN A 151 -2.56 8.77 -10.09
CA GLN A 151 -3.98 9.16 -10.23
C GLN A 151 -4.17 10.66 -10.47
N LYS A 152 -3.24 11.50 -9.98
CA LYS A 152 -3.26 12.95 -10.21
C LYS A 152 -2.84 13.29 -11.64
N ARG A 153 -1.95 12.49 -12.25
CA ARG A 153 -1.51 12.65 -13.65
C ARG A 153 -2.53 12.08 -14.64
N ALA A 154 -3.10 10.90 -14.36
CA ALA A 154 -4.09 10.25 -15.23
C ALA A 154 -5.37 11.10 -15.43
N LYS A 155 -5.74 11.89 -14.41
CA LYS A 155 -6.88 12.84 -14.47
C LYS A 155 -6.57 14.17 -15.16
N VAL A 156 -5.31 14.46 -15.50
CA VAL A 156 -4.91 15.72 -16.13
C VAL A 156 -4.23 15.46 -17.48
N PRO A 157 -5.00 15.42 -18.58
CA PRO A 157 -4.57 16.13 -19.76
C PRO A 157 -4.98 17.59 -19.52
N SER A 158 -4.05 18.51 -19.21
CA SER A 158 -4.46 19.91 -19.36
C SER A 158 -4.69 20.09 -20.86
N GLN A 159 -5.93 20.41 -21.23
CA GLN A 159 -6.29 20.71 -22.62
C GLN A 159 -5.29 21.73 -23.18
N GLU A 160 -4.83 22.67 -22.36
CA GLU A 160 -3.78 23.64 -22.67
C GLU A 160 -2.41 23.02 -23.03
N LEU A 161 -1.95 21.96 -22.36
CA LEU A 161 -0.70 21.28 -22.69
C LEU A 161 -0.83 20.46 -23.98
N SER A 162 -1.96 19.79 -24.17
CA SER A 162 -2.27 19.09 -25.42
C SER A 162 -2.38 20.07 -26.59
N ASP A 163 -3.09 21.18 -26.42
CA ASP A 163 -3.25 22.24 -27.41
C ASP A 163 -1.92 22.94 -27.70
N TYR A 164 -1.08 23.15 -26.69
CA TYR A 164 0.26 23.72 -26.86
C TYR A 164 1.19 22.78 -27.64
N LEU A 165 1.21 21.48 -27.31
CA LEU A 165 2.01 20.49 -28.01
C LEU A 165 1.57 20.30 -29.47
N VAL A 166 0.26 20.26 -29.73
CA VAL A 166 -0.29 20.22 -31.10
C VAL A 166 0.13 21.47 -31.87
N LYS A 167 0.03 22.65 -31.26
CA LYS A 167 0.40 23.92 -31.90
C LYS A 167 1.90 24.01 -32.21
N GLU A 168 2.77 23.50 -31.34
CA GLU A 168 4.22 23.47 -31.58
C GLU A 168 4.64 22.42 -32.63
N LEU A 169 3.94 21.28 -32.72
CA LEU A 169 4.19 20.28 -33.77
C LEU A 169 3.77 20.79 -35.16
N THR A 170 2.61 21.47 -35.26
CA THR A 170 2.14 22.06 -36.54
C THR A 170 2.98 23.24 -37.03
N LYS A 171 3.81 23.85 -36.17
CA LYS A 171 4.73 24.93 -36.56
C LYS A 171 6.01 24.44 -37.23
N LYS A 172 6.39 23.17 -37.06
CA LYS A 172 7.62 22.61 -37.63
C LYS A 172 7.44 22.02 -39.03
N GLU A 173 6.21 21.97 -39.54
CA GLU A 173 5.88 21.42 -40.86
C GLU A 173 5.57 22.50 -41.92
N ASN A 174 5.77 23.79 -41.61
CA ASN A 174 5.65 24.92 -42.55
C ASN A 174 6.95 25.72 -42.67
#